data_AF-A0A1Y4UW11-F1
#
_entry.id   AF-A0A1Y4UW11-F1
#
_cell.length_a   1.000
_cell.length_b   1.000
_cell.length_c   1.000
_cell.angle_alpha   90.00
_cell.angle_beta   90.00
_cell.angle_gamma   90.00
#
_symmetry.space_group_name_H-M   'P 1'
#
loop_
_entity.id
_entity.type
_entity.pdbx_description
1 polymer ?
#
loop_
_entity_poly.entity_id
_entity_poly.type
_entity_poly.pdbx_seq_one_letter_code
_entity_poly.pdbx_strand_id
1 'polypeptide(L)'
;KKRGKNLTLRPDWDKVKISLMYEICMCKFMQNPKLRDALLATGNSLLIEGNTWGDYFWGKVNGHGENQLGLILMDVREKLKWSMGMENEIA
;
A
#
# COMPACT_ATOMS: atom_id res chain seq x y z
N LYS A 1 5.37 8.90 -15.36
CA LYS A 1 4.09 8.29 -15.82
C LYS A 1 3.62 8.88 -17.17
N LYS A 2 4.41 8.83 -18.25
CA LYS A 2 4.04 9.47 -19.54
C LYS A 2 3.32 8.51 -20.49
N ARG A 3 3.82 7.27 -20.61
CA ARG A 3 3.27 6.22 -21.51
C ARG A 3 1.90 5.68 -21.08
N GLY A 4 1.69 5.48 -19.77
CA GLY A 4 0.43 4.92 -19.26
C GLY A 4 -0.78 5.87 -19.32
N LYS A 5 -0.57 7.18 -19.45
CA LYS A 5 -1.68 8.17 -19.52
C LYS A 5 -2.45 8.12 -20.83
N ASN A 6 -1.83 7.57 -21.88
CA ASN A 6 -2.42 7.50 -23.22
C ASN A 6 -3.08 6.14 -23.49
N LEU A 7 -3.14 5.26 -22.49
CA LEU A 7 -3.76 3.95 -22.64
C LEU A 7 -5.24 4.04 -22.27
N THR A 8 -6.07 3.35 -23.05
CA THR A 8 -7.44 3.07 -22.66
C THR A 8 -7.41 2.25 -21.38
N LEU A 9 -7.97 2.80 -20.31
CA LEU A 9 -8.09 2.08 -19.05
C LEU A 9 -9.08 0.93 -19.21
N ARG A 10 -8.86 -0.13 -18.44
CA ARG A 10 -9.83 -1.22 -18.32
C ARG A 10 -11.19 -0.65 -17.86
N PRO A 11 -12.33 -1.14 -18.40
CA PRO A 11 -13.64 -0.55 -18.12
C PRO A 11 -14.04 -0.54 -16.64
N ASP A 12 -13.50 -1.46 -15.85
CA ASP A 12 -13.77 -1.64 -14.42
C ASP A 12 -12.66 -1.08 -13.52
N TRP A 13 -11.75 -0.26 -14.05
CA TRP A 13 -10.56 0.21 -13.34
C TRP A 13 -10.86 0.80 -11.96
N ASP A 14 -11.88 1.65 -11.86
CA ASP A 14 -12.23 2.30 -10.60
C ASP A 14 -12.71 1.33 -9.52
N LYS A 15 -13.24 0.16 -9.92
CA LYS A 15 -13.70 -0.89 -9.00
C LYS A 15 -12.55 -1.76 -8.48
N VAL A 16 -11.51 -1.95 -9.28
CA VAL A 16 -10.45 -2.95 -9.03
C VAL A 16 -9.11 -2.35 -8.64
N LYS A 17 -8.89 -1.04 -8.85
CA LYS A 17 -7.60 -0.38 -8.61
C LYS A 17 -7.10 -0.56 -7.17
N ILE A 18 -8.00 -0.53 -6.19
CA ILE A 18 -7.66 -0.69 -4.76
C ILE A 18 -7.22 -2.13 -4.48
N SER A 19 -7.99 -3.14 -4.89
CA SER A 19 -7.66 -4.54 -4.65
C SER A 19 -6.35 -4.94 -5.33
N LEU A 20 -6.14 -4.50 -6.57
CA LEU A 20 -4.89 -4.73 -7.28
C LEU A 20 -3.71 -4.05 -6.60
N MET A 21 -3.86 -2.81 -6.14
CA MET A 21 -2.78 -2.13 -5.41
C MET A 21 -2.45 -2.85 -4.10
N TYR A 22 -3.46 -3.34 -3.40
CA TYR A 22 -3.28 -4.15 -2.19
C TYR A 22 -2.49 -5.43 -2.49
N GLU A 23 -2.91 -6.22 -3.50
CA GLU A 23 -2.23 -7.45 -3.90
C GLU A 23 -0.77 -7.18 -4.28
N ILE A 24 -0.52 -6.13 -5.08
CA ILE A 24 0.83 -5.72 -5.49
C ILE A 24 1.67 -5.34 -4.26
N CYS A 25 1.11 -4.57 -3.32
CA CYS A 25 1.82 -4.19 -2.10
C CYS A 25 2.13 -5.43 -1.25
N MET A 26 1.17 -6.32 -1.05
CA MET A 26 1.38 -7.57 -0.32
C MET A 26 2.51 -8.39 -0.95
N CYS A 27 2.47 -8.63 -2.27
CA CYS A 27 3.55 -9.31 -2.98
C CYS A 27 4.91 -8.60 -2.82
N LYS A 28 4.94 -7.26 -2.96
CA LYS A 28 6.16 -6.46 -2.81
C LYS A 28 6.82 -6.70 -1.45
N PHE A 29 6.07 -6.67 -0.36
CA PHE A 29 6.64 -6.86 0.97
C PHE A 29 6.95 -8.33 1.27
N MET A 30 6.11 -9.27 0.87
CA MET A 30 6.40 -10.71 1.03
C MET A 30 7.68 -11.14 0.31
N GLN A 31 7.92 -10.63 -0.90
CA GLN A 31 9.08 -11.01 -1.72
C GLN A 31 10.38 -10.29 -1.31
N ASN A 32 10.29 -9.20 -0.54
CA ASN A 32 11.45 -8.36 -0.22
C ASN A 32 11.58 -8.20 1.30
N PRO A 33 12.30 -9.11 2.00
CA PRO A 33 12.44 -9.10 3.46
C PRO A 33 12.87 -7.75 4.03
N LYS A 34 13.87 -7.10 3.43
CA LYS A 34 14.33 -5.77 3.87
C LYS A 34 13.21 -4.71 3.86
N LEU A 35 12.33 -4.73 2.86
CA LEU A 35 11.22 -3.79 2.78
C LEU A 35 10.12 -4.15 3.77
N ARG A 36 9.84 -5.44 3.96
CA ARG A 36 8.89 -5.93 4.96
C ARG A 36 9.31 -5.48 6.35
N ASP A 37 10.57 -5.69 6.70
CA ASP A 37 11.09 -5.36 8.01
C ASP A 37 11.05 -3.84 8.23
N ALA A 38 11.34 -3.04 7.20
CA ALA A 38 11.18 -1.59 7.24
C ALA A 38 9.72 -1.15 7.43
N LEU A 39 8.75 -1.83 6.79
CA LEU A 39 7.33 -1.57 6.98
C LEU A 39 6.87 -1.92 8.41
N LEU A 40 7.27 -3.08 8.92
CA LEU A 40 6.97 -3.52 10.30
C LEU A 40 7.59 -2.58 11.34
N ALA A 41 8.80 -2.08 11.09
CA ALA A 41 9.50 -1.14 11.97
C ALA A 41 8.78 0.21 12.12
N THR A 42 7.80 0.54 11.26
CA THR A 42 6.93 1.72 11.46
C THR A 42 6.02 1.59 12.67
N GLY A 43 5.89 0.38 13.25
CA GLY A 43 5.10 0.12 14.44
C GLY A 43 3.63 0.48 14.21
N ASN A 44 3.04 1.22 15.14
CA ASN A 44 1.65 1.68 15.04
C ASN A 44 1.52 3.09 14.39
N SER A 45 2.60 3.59 13.78
CA SER A 45 2.59 4.93 13.19
C SER A 45 1.63 5.00 12.01
N LEU A 46 0.94 6.14 11.88
CA LEU A 46 0.11 6.48 10.73
C LEU A 46 1.01 6.73 9.52
N LEU A 47 0.73 6.03 8.41
CA LEU A 47 1.45 6.21 7.15
C LEU A 47 0.64 7.10 6.21
N ILE A 48 1.19 8.26 5.87
CA ILE A 48 0.61 9.20 4.92
C ILE A 48 1.50 9.28 3.68
N GLU A 49 0.95 8.98 2.50
CA GLU A 49 1.60 9.32 1.23
C GLU A 49 1.39 10.81 1.00
N GLY A 50 2.40 11.62 1.33
CA GLY A 50 2.38 13.06 1.06
C GLY A 50 2.94 13.36 -0.31
N ASN A 51 2.22 14.16 -1.10
CA ASN A 51 2.68 14.56 -2.43
C ASN A 51 2.36 16.01 -2.81
N THR A 52 3.06 16.51 -3.82
CA THR A 52 2.96 17.89 -4.33
C THR A 52 2.42 17.98 -5.77
N TRP A 53 2.03 16.85 -6.37
CA TRP A 53 1.62 16.75 -7.78
C TRP A 53 0.12 16.52 -7.99
N GLY A 54 -0.69 16.71 -6.94
CA GLY A 54 -2.15 16.69 -7.06
C GLY A 54 -2.80 15.30 -6.96
N ASP A 55 -2.11 14.29 -6.42
CA ASP A 55 -2.71 12.96 -6.23
C ASP A 55 -3.45 12.88 -4.89
N TYR A 56 -4.73 13.25 -4.91
CA TYR A 56 -5.62 13.21 -3.75
C TYR A 56 -6.23 11.83 -3.48
N PHE A 57 -6.09 10.86 -4.40
CA PHE A 57 -6.69 9.54 -4.24
C PHE A 57 -5.73 8.60 -3.50
N TRP A 58 -4.51 8.42 -4.02
CA TRP A 58 -3.54 7.54 -3.37
C TRP A 58 -2.89 8.17 -2.15
N GLY A 59 -2.81 9.49 -2.11
CA GLY A 59 -2.12 10.24 -1.07
C GLY A 59 -2.84 11.50 -0.63
N LYS A 60 -2.07 12.39 -0.03
CA LYS A 60 -2.50 13.70 0.46
C LYS A 60 -1.63 14.82 -0.09
N VAL A 61 -2.30 15.89 -0.50
CA VAL A 61 -1.69 17.17 -0.88
C VAL A 61 -2.06 18.19 0.18
N ASN A 62 -1.07 18.78 0.84
CA ASN A 62 -1.27 19.76 1.91
C ASN A 62 -2.26 19.26 3.00
N GLY A 63 -2.21 17.98 3.35
CA GLY A 63 -3.06 17.37 4.38
C GLY A 63 -4.44 16.88 3.90
N HIS A 64 -4.81 17.15 2.64
CA HIS A 64 -6.09 16.75 2.05
C HIS A 64 -5.93 15.60 1.06
N GLY A 65 -6.88 14.67 1.03
CA GLY A 65 -6.86 13.49 0.17
C GLY A 65 -7.22 12.21 0.93
N GLU A 66 -7.51 11.14 0.20
CA GLU A 66 -8.00 9.87 0.73
C GLU A 66 -6.90 9.01 1.34
N ASN A 67 -5.63 9.18 0.91
CA ASN A 67 -4.50 8.39 1.40
C ASN A 67 -4.69 6.86 1.22
N GLN A 68 -5.32 6.43 0.13
CA GLN A 68 -5.61 5.00 -0.10
C GLN A 68 -4.35 4.13 -0.04
N LEU A 69 -3.20 4.63 -0.51
CA LEU A 69 -1.96 3.87 -0.44
C LEU A 69 -1.47 3.71 1.00
N GLY A 70 -1.53 4.77 1.81
CA GLY A 70 -1.16 4.70 3.22
C GLY A 70 -2.04 3.71 3.99
N LEU A 71 -3.36 3.71 3.73
CA LEU A 71 -4.31 2.75 4.31
C LEU A 71 -3.95 1.30 3.94
N ILE A 72 -3.68 1.04 2.65
CA ILE A 72 -3.25 -0.28 2.17
C ILE A 72 -1.96 -0.73 2.86
N LEU A 73 -0.96 0.15 2.96
CA LEU A 73 0.32 -0.19 3.60
C LEU A 73 0.17 -0.56 5.07
N MET A 74 -0.72 0.12 5.79
CA MET A 74 -1.02 -0.21 7.19
C MET A 74 -1.78 -1.53 7.32
N ASP A 75 -2.75 -1.83 6.44
CA ASP A 75 -3.42 -3.13 6.46
C ASP A 75 -2.44 -4.27 6.13
N VAL A 76 -1.62 -4.11 5.09
CA VAL A 76 -0.55 -5.08 4.74
C VAL A 76 0.40 -5.30 5.92
N ARG A 77 0.78 -4.23 6.65
CA ARG A 77 1.61 -4.35 7.86
C ARG A 77 0.96 -5.24 8.93
N GLU A 78 -0.32 -5.02 9.24
CA GLU A 78 -1.02 -5.84 10.24
C GLU A 78 -1.16 -7.30 9.82
N LYS A 79 -1.42 -7.56 8.53
CA LYS A 79 -1.49 -8.94 8.00
C LYS A 79 -0.15 -9.67 8.09
N LEU A 80 0.94 -8.99 7.77
CA LEU A 80 2.29 -9.55 7.88
C LEU A 80 2.65 -9.84 9.34
N LYS A 81 2.32 -8.91 10.25
CA LYS A 81 2.52 -9.08 11.70
C LYS A 81 1.76 -10.29 12.24
N TRP A 82 0.50 -10.47 11.83
CA TRP A 82 -0.31 -11.63 12.20
C TRP A 82 0.30 -12.95 11.69
N SER A 83 0.70 -13.01 10.42
CA SER A 83 1.33 -14.20 9.84
C SER A 83 2.58 -14.64 10.60
N MET A 84 3.47 -13.69 10.93
CA MET A 84 4.69 -13.97 11.67
C MET A 84 4.41 -14.37 13.13
N GLY A 85 3.37 -13.83 13.76
CA GLY A 85 2.93 -14.24 15.08
C GLY A 85 2.51 -15.72 15.10
N MET A 86 1.71 -16.13 14.13
CA MET A 86 1.29 -17.53 13.98
C MET A 86 2.47 -18.48 13.71
N GLU A 87 3.42 -18.08 12.86
CA GLU A 87 4.63 -18.88 12.58
C GLU A 87 5.46 -19.11 13.86
N ASN A 88 5.57 -18.11 14.73
CA ASN A 88 6.30 -18.21 16.00
C ASN A 88 5.56 -19.03 17.06
N GLU A 89 4.24 -19.18 16.98
CA GLU A 89 3.44 -20.00 17.90
C GLU A 89 3.47 -21.50 17.55
N ILE A 90 3.77 -21.83 16.29
CA ILE A 90 3.80 -23.22 15.77
C ILE A 90 5.24 -23.79 15.75
N ALA A 91 6.25 -22.94 15.81
CA ALA A 91 7.67 -23.29 15.85
C ALA A 91 8.18 -23.60 17.26
#